data_AF-A0A660PA82-F1
#
_entry.id   AF-A0A660PA82-F1
#
_cell.length_a   1.000
_cell.length_b   1.000
_cell.length_c   1.000
_cell.angle_alpha   90.00
_cell.angle_beta   90.00
_cell.angle_gamma   90.00
#
_symmetry.space_group_name_H-M   'P 1'
#
loop_
_entity.id
_entity.type
_entity.pdbx_description
1 polymer ?
#
loop_
_entity_poly.entity_id
_entity_poly.type
_entity_poly.pdbx_seq_one_letter_code
_entity_poly.pdbx_strand_id
1 'polypeptide(L)'
;MGQRHKARCTVLDLLYSIEIGNKDNIEENLRYCASLHKLNADGFDFAKKLFNVINENIDAINSILEKHVKNWAINRLAIVDKNI
;
A
#
# COMPACT_ATOMS: atom_id res chain seq x y z
N MET A 1 6.85 -6.72 16.72
CA MET A 1 6.99 -6.77 15.24
C MET A 1 8.24 -6.04 14.81
N GLY A 2 9.01 -6.63 13.89
CA GLY A 2 10.18 -5.98 13.31
C GLY A 2 9.81 -4.80 12.41
N GLN A 3 10.75 -3.88 12.17
CA GLN A 3 10.53 -2.66 11.39
C GLN A 3 10.04 -2.95 9.97
N ARG A 4 10.54 -4.01 9.33
CA ARG A 4 10.07 -4.43 7.99
C ARG A 4 8.61 -4.88 7.96
N HIS A 5 8.11 -5.47 9.05
CA HIS A 5 6.71 -5.86 9.13
C HIS A 5 5.83 -4.61 9.29
N LYS A 6 6.18 -3.74 10.23
CA LYS A 6 5.50 -2.45 10.44
C LYS A 6 5.43 -1.61 9.18
N ALA A 7 6.52 -1.55 8.42
CA ALA A 7 6.58 -0.83 7.15
C ALA A 7 5.59 -1.37 6.12
N ARG A 8 5.43 -2.69 6.02
CA ARG A 8 4.42 -3.29 5.12
C ARG A 8 3.00 -2.93 5.58
N CYS A 9 2.71 -2.99 6.88
CA CYS A 9 1.42 -2.54 7.41
C CYS A 9 1.15 -1.06 7.11
N THR A 10 2.17 -0.20 7.25
CA THR A 10 2.06 1.23 6.91
C THR A 10 1.76 1.46 5.44
N VAL A 11 2.40 0.70 4.54
CA VAL A 11 2.12 0.79 3.10
C VAL A 11 0.71 0.30 2.79
N LEU A 12 0.24 -0.76 3.45
CA LEU A 12 -1.13 -1.25 3.31
C LEU A 12 -2.17 -0.19 3.71
N ASP A 13 -1.97 0.46 4.86
CA ASP A 13 -2.85 1.54 5.34
C ASP A 13 -2.85 2.74 4.38
N LEU A 14 -1.68 3.08 3.82
CA LEU A 14 -1.54 4.14 2.83
C LEU A 14 -2.29 3.80 1.54
N LEU A 15 -2.13 2.60 0.99
CA LEU A 15 -2.85 2.15 -0.21
C LEU A 15 -4.37 2.19 0.00
N TYR A 16 -4.83 1.69 1.15
CA TYR A 16 -6.23 1.76 1.55
C TYR A 16 -6.75 3.21 1.59
N SER A 17 -6.00 4.14 2.18
CA SER A 17 -6.39 5.55 2.24
C SER A 17 -6.52 6.20 0.86
N ILE A 18 -5.61 5.85 -0.07
CA ILE A 18 -5.61 6.36 -1.45
C ILE A 18 -6.85 5.85 -2.20
N GLU A 19 -7.19 4.57 -2.03
CA GLU A 19 -8.34 3.95 -2.70
C GLU A 19 -9.68 4.48 -2.20
N ILE A 20 -9.78 4.89 -0.93
CA ILE A 20 -10.99 5.52 -0.38
C ILE A 20 -11.16 6.99 -0.79
N GLY A 21 -10.13 7.57 -1.41
CA GLY A 21 -10.20 8.92 -1.99
C GLY A 21 -9.35 9.96 -1.25
N ASN A 22 -8.56 9.57 -0.25
CA ASN A 22 -7.56 10.45 0.35
C ASN A 22 -6.29 10.47 -0.52
N LYS A 23 -6.41 11.09 -1.70
CA LYS A 23 -5.33 11.20 -2.70
C LYS A 23 -4.45 12.43 -2.48
N ASP A 24 -4.88 13.33 -1.61
CA ASP A 24 -4.16 14.56 -1.33
C ASP A 24 -2.97 14.27 -0.41
N ASN A 25 -1.82 14.83 -0.75
CA ASN A 25 -0.59 14.80 0.03
C ASN A 25 -0.12 13.41 0.53
N ILE A 26 0.17 12.51 -0.42
CA ILE A 26 0.65 11.13 -0.16
C ILE A 26 1.80 11.07 0.86
N GLU A 27 2.76 12.01 0.80
CA GLU A 27 3.89 12.06 1.72
C GLU A 27 3.45 12.34 3.17
N GLU A 28 2.46 13.22 3.35
CA GLU A 28 1.89 13.50 4.67
C GLU A 28 1.12 12.29 5.21
N ASN A 29 0.32 11.64 4.37
CA ASN A 29 -0.39 10.41 4.72
C ASN A 29 0.60 9.29 5.09
N LEU A 30 1.70 9.12 4.34
CA LEU A 30 2.75 8.16 4.67
C LEU A 30 3.39 8.45 6.03
N ARG A 31 3.69 9.73 6.34
CA ARG A 31 4.24 10.13 7.64
C ARG A 31 3.25 9.90 8.77
N TYR A 32 1.98 10.20 8.55
CA TYR A 32 0.91 9.94 9.50
C TYR A 32 0.81 8.45 9.82
N CYS A 33 0.68 7.58 8.81
CA CYS A 33 0.63 6.13 8.98
C CYS A 33 1.91 5.60 9.66
N ALA A 34 3.08 6.11 9.28
CA ALA A 34 4.35 5.72 9.90
C ALA A 34 4.42 6.06 11.39
N SER A 35 3.81 7.18 11.80
CA SER A 35 3.71 7.58 13.20
C SER A 35 2.82 6.62 14.01
N LEU A 36 1.71 6.16 13.44
CA LEU A 36 0.80 5.18 14.07
C LEU A 36 1.51 3.85 14.34
N HIS A 37 2.31 3.37 13.39
CA HIS A 37 3.07 2.14 13.50
C HIS A 37 4.40 2.27 14.28
N LYS A 38 4.77 3.50 14.66
CA LYS A 38 6.02 3.83 15.35
C LYS A 38 7.23 3.31 14.57
N LEU A 39 7.34 3.69 13.30
CA LEU A 39 8.50 3.39 12.46
C LEU A 39 9.69 4.27 12.84
N ASN A 40 10.87 3.66 12.81
CA ASN A 40 12.12 4.40 12.81
C ASN A 40 12.49 4.84 11.38
N ALA A 41 13.57 5.61 11.24
CA ALA A 41 14.05 6.12 9.94
C ALA A 41 14.24 4.99 8.90
N ASP A 42 14.97 3.92 9.24
CA ASP A 42 15.20 2.79 8.33
C ASP A 42 13.89 2.12 7.86
N GLY A 43 12.94 2.00 8.77
CA GLY A 43 11.63 1.44 8.49
C GLY A 43 10.80 2.36 7.59
N PHE A 44 10.86 3.67 7.83
CA PHE A 44 10.21 4.69 6.99
C PHE A 44 10.78 4.70 5.58
N ASP A 45 12.11 4.69 5.42
CA ASP A 45 12.76 4.64 4.12
C ASP A 45 12.39 3.37 3.35
N PHE A 46 12.26 2.25 4.07
CA PHE A 46 11.76 1.03 3.45
C PHE A 46 10.29 1.13 3.02
N ALA A 47 9.41 1.67 3.86
CA ALA A 47 8.00 1.86 3.53
C ALA A 47 7.86 2.77 2.30
N LYS A 48 8.60 3.88 2.27
CA LYS A 48 8.63 4.82 1.16
C LYS A 48 9.11 4.16 -0.14
N LYS A 49 10.22 3.43 -0.08
CA LYS A 49 10.73 2.68 -1.23
C LYS A 49 9.73 1.64 -1.74
N LEU A 50 9.09 0.90 -0.83
CA LEU A 50 8.10 -0.12 -1.16
C LEU A 50 6.88 0.50 -1.85
N PHE A 51 6.34 1.59 -1.29
CA PHE A 51 5.22 2.32 -1.89
C PHE A 51 5.55 2.84 -3.29
N ASN A 52 6.72 3.45 -3.47
CA ASN A 52 7.13 3.98 -4.78
C ASN A 52 7.19 2.87 -5.84
N VAL A 53 7.79 1.72 -5.52
CA VAL A 53 7.87 0.58 -6.44
C VAL A 53 6.47 0.05 -6.77
N ILE A 54 5.57 -0.02 -5.79
CA ILE A 54 4.18 -0.44 -6.04
C ILE A 54 3.49 0.54 -6.98
N ASN A 55 3.60 1.85 -6.71
CA ASN A 55 2.96 2.89 -7.50
C ASN A 55 3.49 2.94 -8.95
N GLU A 56 4.80 2.74 -9.15
CA GLU A 56 5.43 2.65 -10.47
C GLU A 56 4.98 1.41 -11.27
N ASN A 57 4.57 0.34 -10.58
CA ASN A 57 4.21 -0.94 -11.20
C ASN A 57 2.72 -1.28 -11.07
N ILE A 58 1.87 -0.32 -10.66
CA ILE A 58 0.49 -0.59 -10.26
C ILE A 58 -0.32 -1.22 -11.40
N ASP A 59 -0.13 -0.76 -12.64
CA ASP A 59 -0.82 -1.29 -13.81
C ASP A 59 -0.36 -2.72 -14.15
N ALA A 60 0.94 -2.98 -14.03
CA ALA A 60 1.49 -4.32 -14.24
C ALA A 60 1.00 -5.31 -13.17
N ILE A 61 0.95 -4.87 -11.91
CA ILE A 61 0.41 -5.65 -10.78
C ILE A 61 -1.07 -5.95 -11.03
N ASN A 62 -1.88 -4.94 -11.36
CA ASN A 62 -3.30 -5.11 -11.66
C ASN A 62 -3.52 -6.09 -12.83
N SER A 63 -2.72 -6.01 -13.88
CA SER A 63 -2.79 -6.95 -15.02
C SER A 63 -2.47 -8.39 -14.63
N ILE A 64 -1.51 -8.61 -13.72
CA ILE A 64 -1.19 -9.94 -13.20
C ILE A 64 -2.35 -10.45 -12.34
N LEU A 65 -2.88 -9.62 -11.44
CA LEU A 65 -4.04 -9.97 -10.61
C LEU A 65 -5.24 -10.36 -11.48
N GLU A 66 -5.54 -9.61 -12.54
CA GLU A 66 -6.67 -9.85 -13.45
C GLU A 66 -6.60 -11.22 -14.12
N LYS A 67 -5.38 -11.68 -14.47
CA LYS A 67 -5.17 -13.00 -15.09
C LYS A 67 -5.47 -14.14 -14.13
N HIS A 68 -5.30 -13.93 -12.83
CA HIS A 68 -5.44 -14.96 -11.80
C HIS A 68 -6.79 -14.93 -11.10
N VAL A 69 -7.45 -13.78 -11.02
CA VAL A 69 -8.81 -13.65 -10.48
C VAL A 69 -9.82 -14.10 -11.55
N LYS A 70 -9.97 -15.42 -11.72
CA LYS A 70 -10.96 -16.01 -12.63
C LYS A 70 -12.37 -15.84 -12.04
N ASN A 71 -13.30 -15.31 -12.84
CA ASN A 71 -14.74 -15.12 -12.52
C ASN A 71 -15.10 -14.01 -11.52
N TRP A 72 -14.13 -13.29 -10.95
CA TRP A 72 -14.37 -12.05 -10.21
C TRP A 72 -13.70 -10.88 -10.94
N ALA A 73 -14.44 -9.80 -11.13
CA ALA A 73 -13.81 -8.57 -11.57
C ALA A 73 -13.05 -7.99 -10.38
N ILE A 74 -11.81 -7.52 -10.58
CA ILE A 74 -10.98 -6.92 -9.50
C ILE A 74 -11.73 -5.83 -8.74
N ASN A 75 -12.64 -5.11 -9.41
CA ASN A 75 -13.49 -4.09 -8.80
C ASN A 75 -14.49 -4.63 -7.76
N ARG A 76 -14.62 -5.95 -7.59
CA ARG A 76 -15.44 -6.61 -6.55
C ARG A 76 -14.63 -7.16 -5.38
N LEU A 77 -13.29 -7.11 -5.44
CA LEU A 77 -12.46 -7.44 -4.28
C LEU A 77 -12.65 -6.37 -3.21
N ALA A 78 -12.65 -6.79 -1.94
CA ALA A 78 -12.54 -5.83 -0.87
C ALA A 78 -11.22 -5.05 -1.02
N ILE A 79 -11.26 -3.73 -0.79
CA ILE A 79 -10.09 -2.83 -0.88
C ILE A 79 -8.90 -3.40 -0.08
N VAL A 80 -9.17 -3.99 1.08
CA VAL A 80 -8.14 -4.64 1.88
C VAL A 80 -7.54 -5.86 1.17
N ASP A 81 -8.38 -6.77 0.67
CA ASP A 81 -7.92 -7.99 -0.04
C ASP A 81 -7.15 -7.69 -1.32
N LYS A 82 -7.50 -6.59 -2.01
CA LYS A 82 -6.79 -6.14 -3.20
C LYS A 82 -5.38 -5.64 -2.89
N ASN A 83 -5.17 -5.05 -1.72
CA ASN A 83 -3.91 -4.41 -1.33
C ASN A 83 -2.94 -5.34 -0.56
N ILE A 84 -3.37 -6.56 -0.20
CA ILE A 84 -2.55 -7.61 0.45
C ILE A 84 -1.72 -8.37 -0.59
#